data_AF-A0A0J1FXC9-F1
#
_entry.id   AF-A0A0J1FXC9-F1
#
_cell.length_a   1.000
_cell.length_b   1.000
_cell.length_c   1.000
_cell.angle_alpha   90.00
_cell.angle_beta   90.00
_cell.angle_gamma   90.00
#
_symmetry.space_group_name_H-M   'P 1'
#
loop_
_entity.id
_entity.type
_entity.pdbx_description
1 polymer ?
#
loop_
_entity_poly.entity_id
_entity_poly.type
_entity_poly.pdbx_seq_one_letter_code
_entity_poly.pdbx_strand_id
1 'polypeptide(L)'
;MSSLRLEIEQSMGLKFPEKNGAALVKFEESLEIPRAAETLMRGLYRDPERVRQGFKRLHQETGSMIELLMPRRSRLREWSDDLPERPKDAEAFLKETTDQLRVKEQRLVQAGQDLLGQLQESGLEDIFPVSLSAFGVCSHRDPSVKLYLKPLGRFAEINQINPELLRQAVRVHFLCLLLIIAGEDLDGQVFARGVEEEATHWLTTLYTIRYLKLQSAELVHGYLEWVKAWGGKIPNQTMLNDRVCEKTRTAMIFWRRHLNISWAECWHIVNQFESESAQDLEIN
;
A
#
# COMPACT_ATOMS: atom_id res chain seq x y z
N MET A 1 -29.53 -11.50 2.08
CA MET A 1 -28.11 -11.14 2.24
C MET A 1 -28.06 -9.86 3.04
N SER A 2 -27.41 -9.85 4.21
CA SER A 2 -27.15 -8.63 4.97
C SER A 2 -26.25 -7.70 4.16
N SER A 3 -26.43 -6.39 4.30
CA SER A 3 -25.49 -5.44 3.72
C SER A 3 -24.17 -5.51 4.48
N LEU A 4 -23.03 -5.33 3.79
CA LEU A 4 -21.70 -5.25 4.41
C LEU A 4 -21.68 -4.32 5.63
N ARG A 5 -22.39 -3.19 5.51
CA ARG A 5 -22.61 -2.23 6.61
C ARG A 5 -23.19 -2.91 7.85
N LEU A 6 -24.30 -3.62 7.70
CA LEU A 6 -25.03 -4.21 8.82
C LEU A 6 -24.18 -5.26 9.55
N GLU A 7 -23.39 -6.02 8.81
CA GLU A 7 -22.47 -7.02 9.39
C GLU A 7 -21.37 -6.35 10.23
N ILE A 8 -20.80 -5.25 9.72
CA ILE A 8 -19.79 -4.48 10.45
C ILE A 8 -20.40 -3.85 11.71
N GLU A 9 -21.57 -3.21 11.60
CA GLU A 9 -22.30 -2.64 12.73
C GLU A 9 -22.54 -3.67 13.85
N GLN A 10 -23.07 -4.85 13.48
CA GLN A 10 -23.30 -5.95 14.41
C GLN A 10 -22.00 -6.44 15.06
N SER A 11 -20.92 -6.61 14.27
CA SER A 11 -19.63 -7.09 14.77
C SER A 11 -18.96 -6.15 15.77
N MET A 12 -19.22 -4.84 15.65
CA MET A 12 -18.61 -3.82 16.50
C MET A 12 -19.51 -3.43 17.68
N GLY A 13 -20.80 -3.79 17.65
CA GLY A 13 -21.79 -3.27 18.58
C GLY A 13 -22.01 -1.77 18.42
N LEU A 14 -21.84 -1.25 17.20
CA LEU A 14 -21.98 0.16 16.85
C LEU A 14 -22.96 0.30 15.69
N LYS A 15 -23.54 1.48 15.51
CA LYS A 15 -24.46 1.78 14.41
C LYS A 15 -24.13 3.11 13.76
N PHE A 16 -24.44 3.27 12.49
CA PHE A 16 -24.47 4.59 11.89
C PHE A 16 -25.76 5.32 12.25
N PRO A 17 -25.72 6.65 12.47
CA PRO A 17 -26.91 7.42 12.77
C PRO A 17 -27.92 7.32 11.63
N GLU A 18 -29.20 7.17 11.97
CA GLU A 18 -30.28 7.01 10.99
C GLU A 18 -31.13 8.28 10.89
N LYS A 19 -31.48 8.66 9.66
CA LYS A 19 -32.47 9.71 9.38
C LYS A 19 -33.52 9.15 8.44
N ASN A 20 -34.78 9.18 8.87
CA ASN A 20 -35.91 8.61 8.13
C ASN A 20 -35.73 7.11 7.79
N GLY A 21 -35.07 6.34 8.67
CA GLY A 21 -34.83 4.90 8.47
C GLY A 21 -33.72 4.55 7.48
N ALA A 22 -32.92 5.53 7.03
CA ALA A 22 -31.70 5.30 6.25
C ALA A 22 -30.48 5.81 7.01
N ALA A 23 -29.37 5.07 7.00
CA ALA A 23 -28.16 5.58 7.61
C ALA A 23 -27.58 6.75 6.85
N LEU A 24 -27.09 7.70 7.63
CA LEU A 24 -26.36 8.87 7.20
C LEU A 24 -24.88 8.53 6.98
N VAL A 25 -24.57 7.63 6.03
CA VAL A 25 -23.19 7.43 5.57
C VAL A 25 -23.10 7.67 4.08
N LYS A 26 -22.24 8.62 3.69
CA LYS A 26 -21.89 8.82 2.29
C LYS A 26 -20.57 8.10 1.99
N PHE A 27 -20.62 7.15 1.06
CA PHE A 27 -19.43 6.46 0.60
C PHE A 27 -19.17 6.85 -0.86
N GLU A 28 -18.09 7.57 -1.11
CA GLU A 28 -17.70 8.06 -2.43
C GLU A 28 -16.42 7.38 -2.89
N GLU A 29 -16.42 6.92 -4.14
CA GLU A 29 -15.22 6.44 -4.80
C GLU A 29 -14.78 7.43 -5.86
N SER A 30 -13.53 7.87 -5.77
CA SER A 30 -12.98 8.91 -6.61
C SER A 30 -11.77 8.43 -7.40
N LEU A 31 -11.68 8.91 -8.64
CA LEU A 31 -10.52 8.74 -9.53
C LEU A 31 -9.50 9.88 -9.37
N GLU A 32 -9.72 10.79 -8.42
CA GLU A 32 -8.76 11.83 -8.07
C GLU A 32 -7.46 11.24 -7.48
N ILE A 33 -6.38 11.97 -7.64
CA ILE A 33 -5.09 11.65 -7.02
C ILE A 33 -4.84 12.71 -5.96
N PRO A 34 -4.93 12.37 -4.65
CA PRO A 34 -4.63 13.32 -3.59
C PRO A 34 -3.14 13.63 -3.58
N ARG A 35 -2.76 14.81 -3.07
CA ARG A 35 -1.35 15.22 -2.92
C ARG A 35 -0.52 14.20 -2.15
N ALA A 36 -1.12 13.57 -1.13
CA ALA A 36 -0.49 12.52 -0.33
C ALA A 36 -0.11 11.26 -1.13
N ALA A 37 -0.73 11.04 -2.30
CA ALA A 37 -0.42 9.92 -3.19
C ALA A 37 0.59 10.28 -4.29
N GLU A 38 1.10 11.52 -4.39
CA GLU A 38 2.00 11.92 -5.48
C GLU A 38 3.25 11.04 -5.56
N THR A 39 3.90 10.74 -4.43
CA THR A 39 5.09 9.88 -4.38
C THR A 39 4.79 8.46 -4.85
N LEU A 40 3.67 7.89 -4.41
CA LEU A 40 3.20 6.56 -4.83
C LEU A 40 2.93 6.51 -6.34
N MET A 41 2.37 7.59 -6.90
CA MET A 41 2.02 7.67 -8.32
C MET A 41 3.21 7.97 -9.23
N ARG A 42 4.18 8.77 -8.78
CA ARG A 42 5.40 9.09 -9.56
C ARG A 42 6.39 7.93 -9.61
N GLY A 43 6.35 7.05 -8.61
CA GLY A 43 6.92 5.71 -8.67
C GLY A 43 8.40 5.60 -8.30
N LEU A 44 8.67 4.52 -7.57
CA LEU A 44 9.82 3.60 -7.44
C LEU A 44 11.25 4.13 -7.47
N TYR A 45 11.58 5.14 -8.27
CA TYR A 45 12.93 5.60 -8.46
C TYR A 45 13.21 6.82 -7.59
N ARG A 46 14.30 6.73 -6.82
CA ARG A 46 14.77 7.84 -5.98
C ARG A 46 15.10 9.09 -6.80
N ASP A 47 15.57 8.89 -8.03
CA ASP A 47 15.81 9.95 -9.02
C ASP A 47 15.38 9.49 -10.44
N PRO A 48 14.11 9.75 -10.83
CA PRO A 48 13.60 9.36 -12.13
C PRO A 48 14.35 10.00 -13.31
N GLU A 49 14.89 11.21 -13.13
CA GLU A 49 15.63 11.91 -14.19
C GLU A 49 17.00 11.30 -14.41
N ARG A 50 17.69 10.88 -13.34
CA ARG A 50 18.96 10.15 -13.45
C ARG A 50 18.79 8.80 -14.15
N VAL A 51 17.75 8.04 -13.80
CA VAL A 51 17.40 6.79 -14.49
C VAL A 51 17.10 7.05 -15.97
N ARG A 52 16.34 8.09 -16.28
CA ARG A 52 16.05 8.50 -17.66
C ARG A 52 17.31 8.86 -18.44
N GLN A 53 18.27 9.56 -17.82
CA GLN A 53 19.57 9.85 -18.41
C GLN A 53 20.39 8.57 -18.65
N GLY A 54 20.36 7.61 -17.73
CA GLY A 54 20.99 6.31 -17.90
C GLY A 54 20.45 5.55 -19.13
N PHE A 55 19.14 5.48 -19.31
CA PHE A 55 18.53 4.90 -20.51
C PHE A 55 18.91 5.64 -21.80
N LYS A 56 18.96 6.99 -21.77
CA LYS A 56 19.43 7.78 -22.93
C LYS A 56 20.87 7.44 -23.29
N ARG A 57 21.76 7.31 -22.30
CA ARG A 57 23.17 6.94 -22.51
C ARG A 57 23.28 5.54 -23.11
N LEU A 58 22.54 4.56 -22.59
CA LEU A 58 22.50 3.20 -23.13
C LEU A 58 22.06 3.19 -24.61
N HIS A 59 21.02 3.97 -24.94
CA HIS A 59 20.56 4.13 -26.31
C HIS A 59 21.61 4.76 -27.23
N GLN A 60 22.31 5.81 -26.77
CA GLN A 60 23.40 6.45 -27.51
C GLN A 60 24.55 5.49 -27.81
N GLU A 61 25.00 4.72 -26.82
CA GLU A 61 26.08 3.74 -27.02
C GLU A 61 25.66 2.64 -28.00
N THR A 62 24.41 2.18 -27.91
CA THR A 62 23.83 1.19 -28.84
C THR A 62 23.77 1.74 -30.27
N GLY A 63 23.31 2.98 -30.43
CA GLY A 63 23.30 3.68 -31.73
C GLY A 63 24.71 3.84 -32.31
N SER A 64 25.69 4.18 -31.48
CA SER A 64 27.08 4.35 -31.93
C SER A 64 27.73 3.03 -32.39
N MET A 65 27.28 1.87 -31.89
CA MET A 65 27.67 0.55 -32.42
C MET A 65 27.01 0.27 -33.77
N ILE A 66 25.74 0.61 -33.93
CA ILE A 66 25.01 0.46 -35.20
C ILE A 66 25.65 1.33 -36.29
N GLU A 67 25.99 2.59 -35.97
CA GLU A 67 26.70 3.50 -36.87
C GLU A 67 28.06 2.95 -37.32
N LEU A 68 28.75 2.21 -36.45
CA LEU A 68 30.01 1.55 -36.80
C LEU A 68 29.77 0.39 -37.78
N LEU A 69 28.74 -0.42 -37.54
CA LEU A 69 28.47 -1.65 -38.27
C LEU A 69 27.78 -1.41 -39.62
N MET A 70 26.89 -0.42 -39.70
CA MET A 70 26.07 -0.17 -40.90
C MET A 70 26.88 0.09 -42.18
N PRO A 71 27.90 0.99 -42.19
CA PRO A 71 28.74 1.22 -43.36
C PRO A 71 29.61 -0.01 -43.72
N ARG A 72 29.95 -0.83 -42.72
CA ARG A 72 30.81 -2.01 -42.88
C ARG A 72 30.05 -3.25 -43.36
N ARG A 73 28.73 -3.29 -43.11
CA ARG A 73 27.84 -4.41 -43.45
C ARG A 73 27.92 -4.81 -44.92
N SER A 74 27.92 -3.85 -45.84
CA SER A 74 27.96 -4.15 -47.28
C SER A 74 29.25 -4.86 -47.68
N ARG A 75 30.38 -4.40 -47.12
CA ARG A 75 31.71 -4.95 -47.44
C ARG A 75 31.94 -6.32 -46.81
N LEU A 76 31.44 -6.53 -45.60
CA LEU A 76 31.47 -7.84 -44.94
C LEU A 76 30.60 -8.87 -45.67
N ARG A 77 29.49 -8.43 -46.27
CA ARG A 77 28.61 -9.29 -47.08
C ARG A 77 29.23 -9.63 -48.43
N GLU A 78 29.86 -8.65 -49.08
CA GLU A 78 30.64 -8.90 -50.30
C GLU A 78 31.71 -9.98 -50.06
N TRP A 79 32.43 -9.90 -48.93
CA TRP A 79 33.46 -10.89 -48.58
C TRP A 79 32.94 -12.23 -48.06
N SER A 80 31.64 -12.32 -47.72
CA SER A 80 31.03 -13.62 -47.43
C SER A 80 30.71 -14.41 -48.70
N ASP A 81 30.47 -13.69 -49.79
CA ASP A 81 30.06 -14.27 -51.07
C ASP A 81 31.28 -14.51 -51.98
N ASP A 82 32.25 -13.58 -52.00
CA ASP A 82 33.49 -13.66 -52.80
C ASP A 82 34.74 -13.32 -51.96
N LEU A 83 35.84 -14.05 -52.17
CA LEU A 83 37.09 -13.78 -51.44
C LEU A 83 37.69 -12.40 -51.80
N PRO A 84 38.26 -11.65 -50.84
CA PRO A 84 38.81 -10.33 -51.09
C PRO A 84 40.03 -10.40 -52.02
N GLU A 85 40.05 -9.54 -53.05
CA GLU A 85 41.19 -9.41 -54.00
C GLU A 85 42.51 -9.04 -53.31
N ARG A 86 42.44 -8.36 -52.16
CA ARG A 86 43.59 -7.95 -51.33
C ARG A 86 43.44 -8.46 -49.90
N PRO A 87 43.93 -9.67 -49.59
CA PRO A 87 43.75 -10.29 -48.29
C PRO A 87 44.31 -9.48 -47.10
N LYS A 88 45.45 -8.80 -47.29
CA LYS A 88 46.08 -7.98 -46.23
C LYS A 88 45.27 -6.74 -45.87
N ASP A 89 44.65 -6.10 -46.87
CA ASP A 89 43.79 -4.93 -46.65
C ASP A 89 42.49 -5.35 -45.95
N ALA A 90 41.96 -6.53 -46.30
CA ALA A 90 40.80 -7.13 -45.63
C ALA A 90 41.09 -7.49 -44.16
N GLU A 91 42.26 -8.08 -43.89
CA GLU A 91 42.73 -8.37 -42.54
C GLU A 91 42.86 -7.10 -41.68
N ALA A 92 43.47 -6.04 -42.23
CA ALA A 92 43.59 -4.76 -41.55
C ALA A 92 42.22 -4.13 -41.24
N PHE A 93 41.28 -4.18 -42.19
CA PHE A 93 39.91 -3.71 -42.01
C PHE A 93 39.16 -4.47 -40.92
N LEU A 94 39.26 -5.81 -40.90
CA LEU A 94 38.63 -6.65 -39.88
C LEU A 94 39.21 -6.38 -38.49
N LYS A 95 40.53 -6.23 -38.40
CA LYS A 95 41.22 -5.90 -37.15
C LYS A 95 40.79 -4.54 -36.60
N GLU A 96 40.81 -3.50 -37.43
CA GLU A 96 40.37 -2.16 -37.03
C GLU A 96 38.90 -2.16 -36.59
N THR A 97 38.04 -2.86 -37.32
CA THR A 97 36.62 -2.98 -36.98
C THR A 97 36.43 -3.69 -35.65
N THR A 98 37.18 -4.76 -35.40
CA THR A 98 37.14 -5.51 -34.13
C THR A 98 37.61 -4.65 -32.95
N ASP A 99 38.70 -3.90 -33.12
CA ASP A 99 39.22 -3.03 -32.07
C ASP A 99 38.22 -1.91 -31.73
N GLN A 100 37.60 -1.30 -32.74
CA GLN A 100 36.57 -0.26 -32.54
C GLN A 100 35.29 -0.81 -31.90
N LEU A 101 34.87 -2.02 -32.28
CA LEU A 101 33.72 -2.71 -31.66
C LEU A 101 33.99 -2.98 -30.18
N ARG A 102 35.16 -3.51 -29.85
CA ARG A 102 35.53 -3.86 -28.48
C ARG A 102 35.47 -2.66 -27.54
N VAL A 103 35.93 -1.49 -27.98
CA VAL A 103 35.86 -0.25 -27.18
C VAL A 103 34.41 0.19 -26.96
N LYS A 104 33.56 0.12 -27.99
CA LYS A 104 32.14 0.50 -27.88
C LYS A 104 31.34 -0.50 -27.02
N GLU A 105 31.64 -1.78 -27.14
CA GLU A 105 31.05 -2.83 -26.31
C GLU A 105 31.37 -2.60 -24.83
N GLN A 106 32.62 -2.29 -24.48
CA GLN A 106 32.99 -1.95 -23.10
C GLN A 106 32.21 -0.76 -22.56
N ARG A 107 32.00 0.29 -23.37
CA ARG A 107 31.19 1.46 -22.97
C ARG A 107 29.72 1.10 -22.79
N LEU A 108 29.17 0.26 -23.66
CA LEU A 108 27.79 -0.22 -23.55
C LEU A 108 27.59 -1.05 -22.27
N VAL A 109 28.51 -1.97 -21.99
CA VAL A 109 28.50 -2.78 -20.76
C VAL A 109 28.59 -1.88 -19.52
N GLN A 110 29.48 -0.89 -19.52
CA GLN A 110 29.58 0.06 -18.41
C GLN A 110 28.30 0.88 -18.23
N ALA A 111 27.72 1.40 -19.31
CA ALA A 111 26.47 2.15 -19.24
C ALA A 111 25.31 1.28 -18.73
N GLY A 112 25.29 -0.01 -19.09
CA GLY A 112 24.34 -0.99 -18.57
C GLY A 112 24.52 -1.25 -17.08
N GLN A 113 25.76 -1.44 -16.62
CA GLN A 113 26.08 -1.63 -15.20
C GLN A 113 25.75 -0.39 -14.37
N ASP A 114 26.08 0.81 -14.85
CA ASP A 114 25.75 2.08 -14.20
C ASP A 114 24.23 2.23 -14.02
N LEU A 115 23.45 1.93 -15.07
CA LEU A 115 21.99 1.98 -15.02
C LEU A 115 21.42 0.91 -14.08
N LEU A 116 21.94 -0.31 -14.11
CA LEU A 116 21.54 -1.37 -13.19
C LEU A 116 21.79 -0.98 -11.73
N GLY A 117 22.93 -0.36 -11.42
CA GLY A 117 23.22 0.17 -10.10
C GLY A 117 22.21 1.23 -9.66
N GLN A 118 21.87 2.17 -10.53
CA GLN A 118 20.85 3.21 -10.24
C GLN A 118 19.46 2.62 -10.00
N LEU A 119 19.09 1.58 -10.75
CA LEU A 119 17.82 0.86 -10.58
C LEU A 119 17.80 0.06 -9.27
N GLN A 120 18.94 -0.52 -8.86
CA GLN A 120 19.08 -1.27 -7.60
C GLN A 120 19.11 -0.35 -6.36
N GLU A 121 19.64 0.86 -6.48
CA GLU A 121 19.60 1.89 -5.42
C GLU A 121 18.19 2.43 -5.14
N SER A 122 17.22 2.13 -6.00
CA SER A 122 15.84 2.60 -5.89
C SER A 122 14.94 1.48 -5.39
N GLY A 123 14.56 1.55 -4.11
CA GLY A 123 13.76 0.52 -3.45
C GLY A 123 12.28 0.91 -3.31
N LEU A 124 11.40 -0.10 -3.28
CA LEU A 124 10.01 0.08 -2.85
C LEU A 124 9.89 0.68 -1.45
N GLU A 125 10.89 0.41 -0.61
CA GLU A 125 11.00 0.92 0.76
C GLU A 125 11.10 2.45 0.81
N ASP A 126 11.59 3.11 -0.25
CA ASP A 126 11.71 4.59 -0.30
C ASP A 126 10.35 5.30 -0.47
N ILE A 127 9.30 4.56 -0.82
CA ILE A 127 7.93 5.11 -0.99
C ILE A 127 7.19 5.13 0.34
N PHE A 128 7.46 4.17 1.23
CA PHE A 128 6.64 3.90 2.41
C PHE A 128 7.32 4.39 3.71
N PRO A 129 6.55 4.79 4.73
CA PRO A 129 5.09 4.81 4.77
C PRO A 129 4.49 5.99 4.00
N VAL A 130 3.40 5.75 3.28
CA VAL A 130 2.57 6.82 2.69
C VAL A 130 1.43 7.17 3.65
N SER A 131 1.02 8.43 3.71
CA SER A 131 -0.10 8.81 4.58
C SER A 131 -1.36 8.02 4.24
N LEU A 132 -2.15 7.59 5.24
CA LEU A 132 -3.45 6.94 5.04
C LEU A 132 -4.38 7.78 4.15
N SER A 133 -4.26 9.11 4.21
CA SER A 133 -4.97 10.06 3.36
C SER A 133 -4.70 9.93 1.85
N ALA A 134 -3.62 9.23 1.47
CA ALA A 134 -3.34 8.85 0.08
C ALA A 134 -4.37 7.86 -0.47
N PHE A 135 -5.02 7.08 0.39
CA PHE A 135 -5.96 6.03 0.03
C PHE A 135 -7.42 6.39 0.30
N GLY A 136 -7.68 7.20 1.32
CA GLY A 136 -9.02 7.72 1.60
C GLY A 136 -9.05 8.67 2.79
N VAL A 137 -10.15 9.42 2.90
CA VAL A 137 -10.36 10.41 3.96
C VAL A 137 -11.76 10.27 4.54
N CYS A 138 -11.85 10.29 5.87
CA CYS A 138 -13.12 10.38 6.60
C CYS A 138 -13.47 11.85 6.88
N SER A 139 -14.75 12.17 6.81
CA SER A 139 -15.32 13.42 7.32
C SER A 139 -16.17 13.12 8.55
N HIS A 140 -15.93 13.85 9.64
CA HIS A 140 -16.64 13.68 10.91
C HIS A 140 -17.95 14.47 11.00
N ARG A 141 -18.01 15.67 10.39
CA ARG A 141 -19.18 16.57 10.49
C ARG A 141 -20.36 16.11 9.65
N ASP A 142 -20.06 15.50 8.52
CA ASP A 142 -21.00 14.79 7.65
C ASP A 142 -20.37 13.41 7.45
N PRO A 143 -20.82 12.36 8.19
CA PRO A 143 -20.17 11.06 8.18
C PRO A 143 -20.04 10.51 6.76
N SER A 144 -18.83 10.63 6.22
CA SER A 144 -18.55 10.25 4.85
C SER A 144 -17.14 9.72 4.70
N VAL A 145 -16.97 8.79 3.76
CA VAL A 145 -15.68 8.28 3.32
C VAL A 145 -15.52 8.62 1.85
N LYS A 146 -14.40 9.25 1.49
CA LYS A 146 -13.94 9.35 0.10
C LYS A 146 -12.74 8.43 -0.08
N LEU A 147 -12.88 7.39 -0.92
CA LEU A 147 -11.77 6.51 -1.30
C LEU A 147 -11.16 6.94 -2.63
N TYR A 148 -9.84 6.87 -2.74
CA TYR A 148 -9.11 7.16 -3.97
C TYR A 148 -8.72 5.84 -4.67
N LEU A 149 -9.40 5.53 -5.77
CA LEU A 149 -9.24 4.27 -6.48
C LEU A 149 -7.91 4.14 -7.22
N LYS A 150 -7.37 5.25 -7.75
CA LYS A 150 -6.09 5.23 -8.47
C LYS A 150 -4.90 4.88 -7.56
N PRO A 151 -4.72 5.54 -6.39
CA PRO A 151 -3.71 5.14 -5.42
C PRO A 151 -3.83 3.69 -4.97
N LEU A 152 -5.06 3.21 -4.70
CA LEU A 152 -5.30 1.81 -4.33
C LEU A 152 -4.94 0.82 -5.45
N GLY A 153 -5.32 1.14 -6.69
CA GLY A 153 -4.95 0.33 -7.86
C GLY A 153 -3.44 0.28 -8.07
N ARG A 154 -2.74 1.42 -7.92
CA ARG A 154 -1.28 1.48 -8.02
C ARG A 154 -0.59 0.68 -6.93
N PHE A 155 -1.09 0.76 -5.69
CA PHE A 155 -0.56 -0.03 -4.58
C PHE A 155 -0.75 -1.54 -4.81
N ALA A 156 -1.93 -1.96 -5.28
CA ALA A 156 -2.22 -3.35 -5.63
C ALA A 156 -1.28 -3.86 -6.72
N GLU A 157 -1.05 -3.08 -7.78
CA GLU A 157 -0.13 -3.42 -8.87
C GLU A 157 1.30 -3.62 -8.35
N ILE A 158 1.79 -2.68 -7.54
CA ILE A 158 3.14 -2.72 -6.96
C ILE A 158 3.37 -3.99 -6.12
N ASN A 159 2.38 -4.37 -5.31
CA ASN A 159 2.49 -5.51 -4.40
C ASN A 159 1.93 -6.81 -4.98
N GLN A 160 1.54 -6.82 -6.26
CA GLN A 160 0.94 -7.99 -6.92
C GLN A 160 -0.30 -8.53 -6.20
N ILE A 161 -1.11 -7.64 -5.62
CA ILE A 161 -2.35 -7.95 -4.90
C ILE A 161 -3.54 -7.78 -5.85
N ASN A 162 -4.57 -8.60 -5.71
CA ASN A 162 -5.82 -8.39 -6.43
C ASN A 162 -6.46 -7.04 -6.04
N PRO A 163 -6.66 -6.10 -6.99
CA PRO A 163 -7.15 -4.76 -6.69
C PRO A 163 -8.58 -4.73 -6.13
N GLU A 164 -9.45 -5.67 -6.52
CA GLU A 164 -10.83 -5.72 -6.00
C GLU A 164 -10.87 -6.18 -4.54
N LEU A 165 -10.06 -7.19 -4.19
CA LEU A 165 -9.94 -7.65 -2.82
C LEU A 165 -9.35 -6.58 -1.91
N LEU A 166 -8.32 -5.88 -2.37
CA LEU A 166 -7.75 -4.75 -1.64
C LEU A 166 -8.79 -3.65 -1.44
N ARG A 167 -9.52 -3.25 -2.48
CA ARG A 167 -10.59 -2.25 -2.36
C ARG A 167 -11.62 -2.68 -1.33
N GLN A 168 -12.08 -3.93 -1.38
CA GLN A 168 -13.03 -4.46 -0.38
C GLN A 168 -12.48 -4.35 1.04
N ALA A 169 -11.24 -4.80 1.28
CA ALA A 169 -10.62 -4.72 2.60
C ALA A 169 -10.48 -3.27 3.10
N VAL A 170 -10.08 -2.34 2.22
CA VAL A 170 -9.96 -0.91 2.55
C VAL A 170 -11.33 -0.27 2.80
N ARG A 171 -12.38 -0.65 2.05
CA ARG A 171 -13.75 -0.22 2.34
C ARG A 171 -14.17 -0.62 3.76
N VAL A 172 -13.92 -1.87 4.16
CA VAL A 172 -14.19 -2.34 5.52
C VAL A 172 -13.44 -1.50 6.55
N HIS A 173 -12.15 -1.23 6.31
CA HIS A 173 -11.34 -0.37 7.17
C HIS A 173 -11.96 1.00 7.40
N PHE A 174 -12.28 1.72 6.32
CA PHE A 174 -12.83 3.06 6.45
C PHE A 174 -14.25 3.07 7.05
N LEU A 175 -15.05 2.00 6.86
CA LEU A 175 -16.33 1.85 7.56
C LEU A 175 -16.14 1.65 9.06
N CYS A 176 -15.21 0.78 9.48
CA CYS A 176 -14.85 0.60 10.89
C CYS A 176 -14.32 1.91 11.49
N LEU A 177 -13.46 2.61 10.76
CA LEU A 177 -12.92 3.91 11.17
C LEU A 177 -14.04 4.93 11.40
N LEU A 178 -14.97 5.04 10.44
CA LEU A 178 -16.08 5.97 10.53
C LEU A 178 -17.01 5.68 11.73
N LEU A 179 -17.29 4.40 12.03
CA LEU A 179 -18.08 4.01 13.20
C LEU A 179 -17.39 4.37 14.52
N ILE A 180 -16.06 4.18 14.60
CA ILE A 180 -15.29 4.50 15.80
C ILE A 180 -15.31 6.01 16.07
N ILE A 181 -15.18 6.83 15.01
CA ILE A 181 -15.05 8.29 15.14
C ILE A 181 -16.37 9.05 15.18
N ALA A 182 -17.46 8.52 14.59
CA ALA A 182 -18.72 9.25 14.39
C ALA A 182 -20.00 8.38 14.43
N GLY A 183 -19.94 7.17 15.00
CA GLY A 183 -21.10 6.28 15.12
C GLY A 183 -21.97 6.51 16.36
N GLU A 184 -22.96 5.66 16.52
CA GLU A 184 -23.79 5.45 17.71
C GLU A 184 -23.43 4.10 18.35
N ASP A 185 -23.70 3.93 19.64
CA ASP A 185 -23.74 2.61 20.25
C ASP A 185 -25.11 1.94 20.07
N LEU A 186 -25.27 0.69 20.54
CA LEU A 186 -26.54 -0.04 20.42
C LEU A 186 -27.70 0.61 21.17
N ASP A 187 -27.40 1.48 22.16
CA ASP A 187 -28.39 2.23 22.94
C ASP A 187 -28.79 3.55 22.24
N GLY A 188 -28.22 3.84 21.06
CA GLY A 188 -28.50 5.04 20.28
C GLY A 188 -27.79 6.30 20.77
N GLN A 189 -26.77 6.17 21.63
CA GLN A 189 -25.99 7.33 22.06
C GLN A 189 -24.98 7.72 20.98
N VAL A 190 -25.11 8.96 20.49
CA VAL A 190 -24.22 9.55 19.49
C VAL A 190 -22.90 9.95 20.12
N PHE A 191 -21.81 9.72 19.40
CA PHE A 191 -20.49 10.13 19.84
C PHE A 191 -19.62 10.61 18.67
N ALA A 192 -18.74 11.58 18.96
CA ALA A 192 -17.66 11.98 18.08
C ALA A 192 -16.30 12.05 18.82
N ARG A 193 -15.29 11.27 18.39
CA ARG A 193 -13.89 11.47 18.79
C ARG A 193 -13.07 11.97 17.62
N GLY A 194 -12.32 13.04 17.85
CA GLY A 194 -11.22 13.47 16.99
C GLY A 194 -9.86 13.47 17.68
N VAL A 195 -9.78 12.96 18.92
CA VAL A 195 -8.57 12.99 19.77
C VAL A 195 -8.11 11.54 19.98
N GLU A 196 -6.79 11.29 19.93
CA GLU A 196 -6.11 9.98 19.96
C GLU A 196 -6.16 9.17 18.65
N GLU A 197 -5.66 9.79 17.56
CA GLU A 197 -5.56 9.18 16.23
C GLU A 197 -4.90 7.78 16.23
N GLU A 198 -3.87 7.58 17.05
CA GLU A 198 -3.19 6.30 17.15
C GLU A 198 -4.09 5.17 17.69
N ALA A 199 -4.85 5.44 18.75
CA ALA A 199 -5.79 4.48 19.34
C ALA A 199 -6.92 4.17 18.37
N THR A 200 -7.45 5.20 17.70
CA THR A 200 -8.47 5.06 16.66
C THR A 200 -8.00 4.13 15.54
N HIS A 201 -6.85 4.41 14.91
CA HIS A 201 -6.33 3.60 13.81
C HIS A 201 -5.97 2.17 14.23
N TRP A 202 -5.47 2.00 15.45
CA TRP A 202 -5.20 0.67 16.01
C TRP A 202 -6.50 -0.14 16.21
N LEU A 203 -7.53 0.46 16.82
CA LEU A 203 -8.84 -0.16 16.98
C LEU A 203 -9.48 -0.49 15.64
N THR A 204 -9.44 0.44 14.68
CA THR A 204 -9.91 0.18 13.31
C THR A 204 -9.20 -1.04 12.73
N THR A 205 -7.87 -1.09 12.83
CA THR A 205 -7.09 -2.20 12.30
C THR A 205 -7.48 -3.53 12.92
N LEU A 206 -7.70 -3.55 14.24
CA LEU A 206 -8.15 -4.72 14.98
C LEU A 206 -9.50 -5.23 14.50
N TYR A 207 -10.51 -4.35 14.42
CA TYR A 207 -11.86 -4.74 13.98
C TYR A 207 -11.89 -5.17 12.52
N THR A 208 -11.13 -4.50 11.65
CA THR A 208 -11.03 -4.89 10.23
C THR A 208 -10.41 -6.27 10.09
N ILE A 209 -9.31 -6.58 10.77
CA ILE A 209 -8.70 -7.92 10.72
C ILE A 209 -9.69 -8.99 11.19
N ARG A 210 -10.40 -8.73 12.29
CA ARG A 210 -11.41 -9.68 12.82
C ARG A 210 -12.49 -9.95 11.78
N TYR A 211 -13.04 -8.91 11.15
CA TYR A 211 -14.05 -9.07 10.10
C TYR A 211 -13.50 -9.85 8.90
N LEU A 212 -12.34 -9.47 8.37
CA LEU A 212 -11.76 -10.09 7.17
C LEU A 212 -11.34 -11.54 7.39
N LYS A 213 -10.92 -11.91 8.61
CA LYS A 213 -10.60 -13.30 8.97
C LYS A 213 -11.78 -14.26 8.80
N LEU A 214 -13.00 -13.78 8.97
CA LEU A 214 -14.22 -14.57 8.76
C LEU A 214 -14.54 -14.76 7.26
N GLN A 215 -13.90 -14.00 6.38
CA GLN A 215 -14.21 -13.95 4.95
C GLN A 215 -13.19 -14.74 4.12
N SER A 216 -11.90 -14.37 4.19
CA SER A 216 -10.83 -15.03 3.40
C SER A 216 -9.44 -14.69 3.92
N ALA A 217 -8.52 -15.65 3.88
CA ALA A 217 -7.10 -15.43 4.19
C ALA A 217 -6.42 -14.47 3.19
N GLU A 218 -6.85 -14.46 1.93
CA GLU A 218 -6.31 -13.57 0.89
C GLU A 218 -6.65 -12.11 1.17
N LEU A 219 -7.89 -11.84 1.63
CA LEU A 219 -8.32 -10.51 2.07
C LEU A 219 -7.47 -10.01 3.24
N VAL A 220 -7.20 -10.88 4.22
CA VAL A 220 -6.35 -10.55 5.37
C VAL A 220 -4.94 -10.24 4.91
N HIS A 221 -4.36 -11.03 4.01
CA HIS A 221 -3.02 -10.79 3.50
C HIS A 221 -2.92 -9.43 2.80
N GLY A 222 -3.80 -9.15 1.83
CA GLY A 222 -3.80 -7.88 1.11
C GLY A 222 -4.02 -6.68 2.02
N TYR A 223 -4.87 -6.85 3.04
CA TYR A 223 -5.09 -5.83 4.07
C TYR A 223 -3.85 -5.56 4.92
N LEU A 224 -3.14 -6.60 5.37
CA LEU A 224 -1.95 -6.45 6.20
C LEU A 224 -0.81 -5.77 5.45
N GLU A 225 -0.61 -6.09 4.17
CA GLU A 225 0.37 -5.37 3.34
C GLU A 225 0.00 -3.89 3.20
N TRP A 226 -1.28 -3.59 3.00
CA TRP A 226 -1.76 -2.21 2.98
C TRP A 226 -1.57 -1.48 4.32
N VAL A 227 -1.82 -2.14 5.45
CA VAL A 227 -1.57 -1.58 6.80
C VAL A 227 -0.11 -1.21 6.98
N LYS A 228 0.82 -2.10 6.59
CA LYS A 228 2.25 -1.80 6.64
C LYS A 228 2.62 -0.58 5.79
N ALA A 229 2.02 -0.47 4.61
CA ALA A 229 2.31 0.56 3.63
C ALA A 229 2.00 1.98 4.11
N TRP A 230 1.00 2.16 4.98
CA TRP A 230 0.75 3.47 5.60
C TRP A 230 1.31 3.62 7.01
N GLY A 231 2.07 2.63 7.50
CA GLY A 231 2.70 2.66 8.82
C GLY A 231 1.77 2.28 9.97
N GLY A 232 0.68 1.58 9.68
CA GLY A 232 -0.27 1.12 10.68
C GLY A 232 0.27 0.00 11.57
N LYS A 233 -0.21 -0.04 12.82
CA LYS A 233 0.17 -1.07 13.78
C LYS A 233 -0.68 -2.33 13.60
N ILE A 234 -0.02 -3.46 13.34
CA ILE A 234 -0.68 -4.77 13.29
C ILE A 234 -0.90 -5.28 14.72
N PRO A 235 -2.13 -5.60 15.14
CA PRO A 235 -2.41 -6.17 16.45
C PRO A 235 -1.78 -7.56 16.62
N ASN A 236 -1.31 -7.85 17.83
CA ASN A 236 -0.80 -9.18 18.20
C ASN A 236 -1.92 -10.24 18.10
N GLN A 237 -1.55 -11.49 17.81
CA GLN A 237 -2.53 -12.59 17.65
C GLN A 237 -3.41 -12.80 18.88
N THR A 238 -2.89 -12.54 20.09
CA THR A 238 -3.64 -12.63 21.35
C THR A 238 -4.83 -11.67 21.41
N MET A 239 -4.76 -10.54 20.71
CA MET A 239 -5.85 -9.56 20.62
C MET A 239 -7.01 -10.03 19.74
N LEU A 240 -6.86 -11.15 19.06
CA LEU A 240 -7.86 -11.72 18.15
C LEU A 240 -8.62 -12.89 18.77
N ASN A 241 -8.44 -13.15 20.08
CA ASN A 241 -9.22 -14.15 20.81
C ASN A 241 -10.57 -13.57 21.28
N ASP A 242 -11.59 -14.42 21.44
CA ASP A 242 -12.97 -13.98 21.74
C ASP A 242 -13.08 -13.23 23.07
N ARG A 243 -12.35 -13.65 24.11
CA ARG A 243 -12.35 -12.98 25.42
C ARG A 243 -11.82 -11.54 25.32
N VAL A 244 -10.69 -11.35 24.65
CA VAL A 244 -10.09 -10.03 24.41
C VAL A 244 -10.93 -9.24 23.42
N CYS A 245 -11.67 -9.90 22.51
CA CYS A 245 -12.66 -9.24 21.65
C CYS A 245 -13.73 -8.50 22.46
N GLU A 246 -14.36 -9.19 23.39
CA GLU A 246 -15.39 -8.60 24.25
C GLU A 246 -14.82 -7.50 25.14
N LYS A 247 -13.62 -7.69 25.70
CA LYS A 247 -12.92 -6.61 26.42
C LYS A 247 -12.69 -5.38 25.56
N THR A 248 -12.18 -5.58 24.34
CA THR A 248 -11.89 -4.47 23.42
C THR A 248 -13.18 -3.72 23.11
N ARG A 249 -14.28 -4.44 22.89
CA ARG A 249 -15.60 -3.86 22.63
C ARG A 249 -16.10 -3.04 23.81
N THR A 250 -16.06 -3.60 25.02
CA THR A 250 -16.48 -2.90 26.25
C THR A 250 -15.61 -1.66 26.49
N ALA A 251 -14.29 -1.80 26.40
CA ALA A 251 -13.36 -0.69 26.55
C ALA A 251 -13.58 0.39 25.49
N MET A 252 -13.84 0.01 24.24
CA MET A 252 -14.14 0.95 23.15
C MET A 252 -15.42 1.71 23.42
N ILE A 253 -16.52 1.04 23.79
CA ILE A 253 -17.80 1.70 24.09
C ILE A 253 -17.63 2.65 25.28
N PHE A 254 -16.97 2.21 26.36
CA PHE A 254 -16.69 3.03 27.52
C PHE A 254 -15.82 4.24 27.18
N TRP A 255 -14.71 4.02 26.46
CA TRP A 255 -13.82 5.05 25.98
C TRP A 255 -14.56 6.10 25.16
N ARG A 256 -15.46 5.69 24.26
CA ARG A 256 -16.31 6.60 23.50
C ARG A 256 -17.27 7.38 24.41
N ARG A 257 -17.86 6.79 25.44
CA ARG A 257 -18.75 7.52 26.36
C ARG A 257 -18.03 8.51 27.27
N HIS A 258 -16.71 8.35 27.48
CA HIS A 258 -15.92 9.16 28.42
C HIS A 258 -14.77 9.90 27.72
N LEU A 259 -15.07 11.06 27.13
CA LEU A 259 -14.12 11.90 26.39
C LEU A 259 -12.89 12.37 27.19
N ASN A 260 -12.97 12.39 28.51
CA ASN A 260 -11.89 12.84 29.39
C ASN A 260 -10.91 11.73 29.77
N ILE A 261 -11.14 10.48 29.34
CA ILE A 261 -10.33 9.32 29.69
C ILE A 261 -9.61 8.83 28.44
N SER A 262 -8.29 8.60 28.54
CA SER A 262 -7.49 8.08 27.44
C SER A 262 -7.79 6.62 27.13
N TRP A 263 -7.44 6.14 25.93
CA TRP A 263 -7.61 4.73 25.58
C TRP A 263 -6.87 3.80 26.55
N ALA A 264 -5.64 4.16 26.91
CA ALA A 264 -4.81 3.37 27.82
C ALA A 264 -5.45 3.21 29.20
N GLU A 265 -6.00 4.29 29.75
CA GLU A 265 -6.71 4.28 31.03
C GLU A 265 -8.01 3.44 30.94
N CYS A 266 -8.82 3.63 29.89
CA CYS A 266 -10.01 2.81 29.67
C CYS A 266 -9.68 1.32 29.58
N TRP A 267 -8.62 0.98 28.84
CA TRP A 267 -8.16 -0.40 28.71
C TRP A 267 -7.70 -0.97 30.05
N HIS A 268 -7.00 -0.17 30.87
CA HIS A 268 -6.59 -0.57 32.21
C HIS A 268 -7.80 -0.84 33.12
N ILE A 269 -8.76 0.08 33.17
CA ILE A 269 -10.00 -0.06 33.97
C ILE A 269 -10.73 -1.36 33.63
N VAL A 270 -10.96 -1.62 32.34
CA VAL A 270 -11.66 -2.85 31.91
C VAL A 270 -10.88 -4.11 32.26
N ASN A 271 -9.55 -4.07 32.26
CA ASN A 271 -8.74 -5.21 32.67
C ASN A 271 -8.73 -5.45 34.18
N GLN A 272 -8.93 -4.42 35.01
CA GLN A 272 -9.00 -4.58 36.47
C GLN A 272 -10.24 -5.36 36.91
N PHE A 273 -11.39 -5.15 36.27
CA PHE A 273 -12.63 -5.85 36.63
C PHE A 273 -12.58 -7.37 36.44
N GLU A 274 -11.68 -7.90 35.60
CA GLU A 274 -11.50 -9.35 35.50
C GLU A 274 -10.64 -9.94 36.61
N SER A 275 -9.71 -9.15 37.17
CA SER A 275 -8.87 -9.58 38.30
C SER A 275 -9.70 -9.78 39.56
N GLU A 276 -10.70 -8.93 39.76
CA GLU A 276 -11.58 -8.97 40.94
C GLU A 276 -12.64 -10.07 40.80
N SER A 277 -13.20 -10.26 39.60
CA SER A 277 -14.21 -11.31 39.36
C SER A 277 -13.70 -12.76 39.53
N ALA A 278 -12.38 -12.99 39.45
CA ALA A 278 -11.79 -14.32 39.66
C ALA A 278 -11.56 -14.63 41.16
N GLN A 279 -11.45 -13.62 42.01
CA GLN A 279 -11.31 -13.80 43.46
C GLN A 279 -12.67 -13.86 44.17
N ASP A 280 -13.70 -13.22 43.61
CA ASP A 280 -15.05 -13.22 44.21
C ASP A 280 -15.94 -14.42 43.81
N LEU A 281 -15.44 -15.33 42.95
CA LEU A 281 -16.11 -16.59 42.60
C LEU A 281 -15.59 -17.82 43.38
N GLU A 282 -14.61 -17.64 44.28
CA GLU A 282 -14.16 -18.69 45.21
C GLU A 282 -14.77 -18.58 46.62
N ILE A 283 -15.68 -17.62 46.85
CA ILE A 283 -16.43 -17.52 48.11
C ILE A 283 -17.90 -17.20 47.80
N ASN A 284 -18.69 -18.25 47.53
CA ASN A 284 -20.05 -18.49 48.05
C ASN A 284 -20.61 -19.81 47.51
#